data_AF-A5CCH8-F1
#
_entry.id   AF-A5CCH8-F1
#
_cell.length_a   1.000
_cell.length_b   1.000
_cell.length_c   1.000
_cell.angle_alpha   90.00
_cell.angle_beta   90.00
_cell.angle_gamma   90.00
#
_symmetry.space_group_name_H-M   'P 1'
#
loop_
_entity.id
_entity.type
_entity.pdbx_description
1 polymer ?
#
loop_
_entity_poly.entity_id
_entity_poly.type
_entity_poly.pdbx_seq_one_letter_code
_entity_poly.pdbx_strand_id
1 'polypeptide(L)'
;MRNSNNQISFFIILLTIIMLPFRAMAIREPKPTAIDSRIRVMTYSPNDVFKFTGYYNYQGCIELDKGEEIVNLSMGDPNAWFIQEFGNRIFIKPIKDDATTNMLLITNKRTYFFELHAEEVQNINDSNMIFNVKFLYPDNEKSNSTNLVSLTSEVDLSHPENYNFYYTISGHQEIAPIKIFDDGDFTYIYFRDKNVVMPTVYIVDDRKKESLVNFRISTKNPNLMIVEQVSLRLSLRLGKKVVYVFNEALLSK
;
A
#
# COMPACT_ATOMS: atom_id res chain seq x y z
N MET A 1 20.09 49.40 39.57
CA MET A 1 19.50 48.10 39.15
C MET A 1 18.35 48.32 38.18
N ARG A 2 18.54 48.16 36.86
CA ARG A 2 17.49 47.86 35.86
C ARG A 2 18.08 47.66 34.45
N ASN A 3 17.28 47.08 33.55
CA ASN A 3 17.41 47.13 32.08
C ASN A 3 18.54 46.34 31.37
N SER A 4 18.86 45.12 31.81
CA SER A 4 19.48 44.09 30.92
C SER A 4 18.44 43.08 30.38
N ASN A 5 17.44 42.70 31.20
CA ASN A 5 16.51 41.61 30.88
C ASN A 5 15.65 41.81 29.61
N ASN A 6 15.38 43.05 29.22
CA ASN A 6 14.47 43.32 28.10
C ASN A 6 15.04 42.90 26.74
N GLN A 7 16.37 42.97 26.55
CA GLN A 7 17.01 42.57 25.28
C GLN A 7 16.93 41.06 25.06
N ILE A 8 17.16 40.27 26.10
CA ILE A 8 17.10 38.80 26.05
C ILE A 8 15.67 38.34 25.72
N SER A 9 14.67 38.96 26.33
CA SER A 9 13.25 38.64 26.07
C SER A 9 12.84 38.91 24.62
N PHE A 10 13.35 40.00 24.01
CA PHE A 10 13.07 40.34 22.61
C PHE A 10 13.69 39.32 21.63
N PHE A 11 14.91 38.83 21.94
CA PHE A 11 15.61 37.85 21.11
C PHE A 11 14.93 36.47 21.13
N ILE A 12 14.39 36.06 22.28
CA ILE A 12 13.64 34.79 22.42
C ILE A 12 12.33 34.85 21.61
N ILE A 13 11.59 35.96 21.67
CA ILE A 13 10.33 36.15 20.93
C ILE A 13 10.57 36.08 19.41
N LEU A 14 11.65 36.69 18.92
CA LEU A 14 12.01 36.66 17.50
C LEU A 14 12.35 35.25 16.99
N LEU A 15 12.95 34.41 17.83
CA LEU A 15 13.35 33.04 17.46
C LEU A 15 12.15 32.07 17.38
N THR A 16 11.06 32.33 18.10
CA THR A 16 9.87 31.45 18.13
C THR A 16 9.00 31.45 16.87
N ILE A 17 9.19 32.39 15.93
CA ILE A 17 8.26 32.63 14.82
C ILE A 17 8.54 31.77 13.57
N ILE A 18 9.72 31.14 13.49
CA ILE A 18 10.18 30.40 12.28
C ILE A 18 9.86 28.89 12.36
N MET A 19 8.87 28.50 13.18
CA MET A 19 8.33 27.13 13.25
C MET A 19 6.89 27.06 12.73
N LEU A 20 6.66 27.61 11.53
CA LEU A 20 5.46 27.29 10.75
C LEU A 20 5.57 25.82 10.27
N PRO A 21 4.65 24.93 10.66
CA PRO A 21 4.69 23.55 10.20
C PRO A 21 4.40 23.51 8.71
N PHE A 22 5.40 23.14 7.91
CA PHE A 22 5.18 22.81 6.50
C PHE A 22 4.16 21.68 6.42
N ARG A 23 2.97 21.99 5.87
CA ARG A 23 1.97 20.99 5.51
C ARG A 23 2.58 20.09 4.44
N ALA A 24 3.04 18.91 4.85
CA ALA A 24 3.46 17.88 3.93
C ALA A 24 2.27 17.51 3.03
N MET A 25 2.34 17.91 1.75
CA MET A 25 1.37 17.47 0.74
C MET A 25 1.68 16.02 0.38
N ALA A 26 1.16 15.10 1.20
CA ALA A 26 1.37 13.65 1.09
C ALA A 26 0.56 13.00 -0.05
N ILE A 27 -0.34 13.75 -0.69
CA ILE A 27 -1.16 13.29 -1.80
C ILE A 27 -0.52 13.59 -3.16
N ARG A 28 -0.48 12.59 -4.04
CA ARG A 28 0.02 12.66 -5.41
C ARG A 28 -1.13 12.88 -6.37
N GLU A 29 -1.14 14.06 -6.99
CA GLU A 29 -2.07 14.34 -8.08
C GLU A 29 -1.53 13.86 -9.45
N PRO A 30 -2.42 13.41 -10.36
CA PRO A 30 -2.06 12.98 -11.70
C PRO A 30 -1.64 14.18 -12.56
N LYS A 31 -0.45 14.13 -13.17
CA LYS A 31 0.05 15.19 -14.04
C LYS A 31 -0.44 15.01 -15.47
N PRO A 32 -1.32 15.90 -15.97
CA PRO A 32 -1.83 15.94 -18.08
C PRO A 32 -0.56 15.76 -18.92
N THR A 33 -0.56 14.85 -19.91
CA THR A 33 0.60 14.64 -20.79
C THR A 33 0.70 15.72 -21.87
N ALA A 34 1.86 15.81 -22.54
CA ALA A 34 2.10 16.78 -23.60
C ALA A 34 1.35 16.52 -24.93
N ILE A 35 0.66 15.38 -25.08
CA ILE A 35 -0.06 15.00 -26.31
C ILE A 35 -1.58 15.08 -26.10
N ASP A 36 -2.10 14.42 -25.07
CA ASP A 36 -3.49 14.58 -24.62
C ASP A 36 -3.50 14.87 -23.11
N SER A 37 -4.20 15.93 -22.74
CA SER A 37 -4.35 16.41 -21.36
C SER A 37 -5.04 15.41 -20.43
N ARG A 38 -5.88 14.55 -21.00
CA ARG A 38 -6.73 13.58 -20.28
C ARG A 38 -6.06 12.21 -20.14
N ILE A 39 -4.95 12.00 -20.85
CA ILE A 39 -3.96 10.99 -20.48
C ILE A 39 -3.05 11.62 -19.43
N ARG A 40 -2.84 10.88 -18.34
CA ARG A 40 -2.22 11.37 -17.11
C ARG A 40 -1.13 10.45 -16.62
N VAL A 41 -0.13 11.01 -15.92
CA VAL A 41 0.97 10.25 -15.32
C VAL A 41 1.14 10.54 -13.83
N MET A 42 1.44 9.50 -13.06
CA MET A 42 1.86 9.58 -11.66
C MET A 42 3.23 8.91 -11.50
N THR A 43 4.08 9.43 -10.61
CA THR A 43 5.30 8.72 -10.20
C THR A 43 4.96 7.85 -8.99
N TYR A 44 5.21 6.55 -9.09
CA TYR A 44 5.02 5.62 -7.97
C TYR A 44 6.07 5.86 -6.87
N SER A 45 5.62 5.74 -5.63
CA SER A 45 6.41 5.64 -4.41
C SER A 45 5.56 4.84 -3.40
N PRO A 46 6.16 3.92 -2.62
CA PRO A 46 5.39 3.00 -1.77
C PRO A 46 4.67 3.68 -0.58
N ASN A 47 5.07 4.91 -0.24
CA ASN A 47 4.56 5.64 0.93
C ASN A 47 3.62 6.80 0.57
N ASP A 48 3.18 6.88 -0.68
CA ASP A 48 2.42 8.00 -1.22
C ASP A 48 0.94 7.62 -1.41
N VAL A 49 0.02 8.57 -1.16
CA VAL A 49 -1.41 8.40 -1.47
C VAL A 49 -1.71 9.01 -2.83
N PHE A 50 -2.35 8.26 -3.73
CA PHE A 50 -2.60 8.65 -5.11
C PHE A 50 -4.04 9.17 -5.30
N LYS A 51 -4.20 10.44 -5.71
CA LYS A 51 -5.52 11.01 -5.98
C LYS A 51 -6.04 10.56 -7.34
N PHE A 52 -7.17 9.86 -7.37
CA PHE A 52 -7.88 9.56 -8.63
C PHE A 52 -9.23 10.27 -8.63
N THR A 53 -9.39 11.28 -9.49
CA THR A 53 -10.71 11.82 -9.82
C THR A 53 -11.34 10.99 -10.93
N GLY A 54 -12.48 10.36 -10.64
CA GLY A 54 -13.39 9.80 -11.62
C GLY A 54 -14.51 10.78 -11.98
N TYR A 55 -15.06 10.65 -13.18
CA TYR A 55 -16.05 11.59 -13.70
C TYR A 55 -17.37 10.90 -14.01
N TYR A 56 -18.49 11.50 -13.58
CA TYR A 56 -19.82 10.91 -13.74
C TYR A 56 -20.16 10.63 -15.21
N ASN A 57 -20.71 9.44 -15.47
CA ASN A 57 -21.00 8.87 -16.81
C ASN A 57 -19.78 8.52 -17.68
N TYR A 58 -18.55 8.86 -17.28
CA TYR A 58 -17.32 8.54 -18.01
C TYR A 58 -16.53 7.42 -17.34
N GLN A 59 -15.85 6.60 -18.15
CA GLN A 59 -15.01 5.50 -17.65
C GLN A 59 -13.54 5.88 -17.70
N GLY A 60 -12.92 5.98 -16.53
CA GLY A 60 -11.47 6.12 -16.40
C GLY A 60 -10.75 4.78 -16.44
N CYS A 61 -9.46 4.83 -16.71
CA CYS A 61 -8.53 3.71 -16.62
C CYS A 61 -7.38 4.05 -15.68
N ILE A 62 -6.93 3.05 -14.91
CA ILE A 62 -5.64 3.08 -14.20
C ILE A 62 -4.78 1.98 -14.84
N GLU A 63 -3.59 2.35 -15.32
CA GLU A 63 -2.68 1.47 -16.04
C GLU A 63 -1.36 1.32 -15.28
N LEU A 64 -1.12 0.08 -14.82
CA LEU A 64 0.03 -0.33 -14.02
C LEU A 64 1.20 -0.78 -14.91
N ASP A 65 2.33 -1.13 -14.29
CA ASP A 65 3.52 -1.66 -14.98
C ASP A 65 3.22 -2.92 -15.83
N LYS A 66 4.08 -3.19 -16.83
CA LYS A 66 3.95 -4.39 -17.66
C LYS A 66 4.27 -5.65 -16.83
N GLY A 67 3.42 -6.66 -16.93
CA GLY A 67 3.52 -7.87 -16.09
C GLY A 67 3.30 -7.61 -14.61
N GLU A 68 2.65 -6.49 -14.25
CA GLU A 68 2.06 -6.32 -12.93
C GLU A 68 0.61 -6.79 -12.96
N GLU A 69 0.25 -7.66 -12.02
CA GLU A 69 -1.05 -8.35 -11.99
C GLU A 69 -1.73 -8.05 -10.65
N ILE A 70 -3.03 -7.78 -10.72
CA ILE A 70 -3.85 -7.42 -9.55
C ILE A 70 -4.10 -8.69 -8.73
N VAL A 71 -3.86 -8.62 -7.42
CA VAL A 71 -4.01 -9.75 -6.48
C VAL A 71 -5.20 -9.52 -5.55
N ASN A 72 -5.43 -8.27 -5.14
CA ASN A 72 -6.59 -7.89 -4.32
C ASN A 72 -6.92 -6.39 -4.49
N LEU A 73 -8.19 -6.04 -4.35
CA LEU A 73 -8.69 -4.66 -4.37
C LEU A 73 -9.76 -4.50 -3.28
N SER A 74 -9.61 -3.47 -2.45
CA SER A 74 -10.54 -3.14 -1.35
C SER A 74 -10.88 -1.64 -1.38
N MET A 75 -12.07 -1.26 -0.93
CA MET A 75 -12.58 0.12 -0.99
C MET A 75 -13.50 0.44 0.19
N GLY A 76 -13.57 1.72 0.58
CA GLY A 76 -14.47 2.23 1.62
C GLY A 76 -15.97 2.07 1.30
N ASP A 77 -16.49 2.66 0.20
CA ASP A 77 -17.83 2.32 -0.33
C ASP A 77 -17.75 1.72 -1.75
N PRO A 78 -17.65 0.38 -1.89
CA PRO A 78 -17.68 -0.30 -3.18
C PRO A 78 -19.04 -0.24 -3.90
N ASN A 79 -20.07 0.38 -3.30
CA ASN A 79 -21.36 0.61 -3.94
C ASN A 79 -21.45 2.00 -4.59
N ALA A 80 -20.51 2.91 -4.32
CA ALA A 80 -20.44 4.23 -4.94
C ALA A 80 -19.61 4.26 -6.24
N TRP A 81 -18.86 3.17 -6.50
CA TRP A 81 -17.99 3.01 -7.67
C TRP A 81 -18.30 1.72 -8.42
N PHE A 82 -18.26 1.79 -9.76
CA PHE A 82 -18.13 0.61 -10.61
C PHE A 82 -16.65 0.37 -10.91
N ILE A 83 -16.18 -0.87 -10.71
CA ILE A 83 -14.82 -1.31 -11.03
C ILE A 83 -14.87 -2.60 -11.85
N GLN A 84 -13.96 -2.70 -12.82
CA GLN A 84 -13.64 -3.93 -13.54
C GLN A 84 -12.13 -4.00 -13.80
N GLU A 85 -11.50 -5.13 -13.48
CA GLU A 85 -10.08 -5.38 -13.73
C GLU A 85 -9.83 -6.17 -15.03
N PHE A 86 -8.67 -5.95 -15.66
CA PHE A 86 -8.19 -6.73 -16.79
C PHE A 86 -6.66 -6.67 -16.90
N GLY A 87 -5.98 -7.70 -16.37
CA GLY A 87 -4.52 -7.78 -16.35
C GLY A 87 -3.88 -6.65 -15.53
N ASN A 88 -3.07 -5.81 -16.16
CA ASN A 88 -2.42 -4.66 -15.53
C ASN A 88 -3.28 -3.37 -15.53
N ARG A 89 -4.60 -3.48 -15.78
CA ARG A 89 -5.50 -2.32 -15.88
C ARG A 89 -6.75 -2.45 -15.01
N ILE A 90 -7.18 -1.32 -14.47
CA ILE A 90 -8.42 -1.15 -13.71
C ILE A 90 -9.28 -0.13 -14.45
N PHE A 91 -10.48 -0.53 -14.84
CA PHE A 91 -11.52 0.35 -15.35
C PHE A 91 -12.41 0.78 -14.19
N ILE A 92 -12.63 2.09 -14.05
CA ILE A 92 -13.24 2.67 -12.84
C ILE A 92 -14.10 3.88 -13.18
N LYS A 93 -15.27 4.01 -12.55
CA LYS A 93 -16.15 5.19 -12.62
C LYS A 93 -17.06 5.33 -11.40
N PRO A 94 -17.43 6.55 -10.99
CA PRO A 94 -18.42 6.74 -9.94
C PRO A 94 -19.83 6.42 -10.46
N ILE A 95 -20.68 5.92 -9.57
CA ILE A 95 -22.08 5.52 -9.86
C ILE A 95 -23.09 6.04 -8.83
N LYS A 96 -22.64 6.79 -7.81
CA LYS A 96 -23.47 7.53 -6.85
C LYS A 96 -22.87 8.91 -6.61
N ASP A 97 -23.73 9.86 -6.25
CA ASP A 97 -23.36 11.22 -5.83
C ASP A 97 -22.43 11.18 -4.58
N ASP A 98 -21.47 12.11 -4.50
CA ASP A 98 -20.41 12.18 -3.48
C ASP A 98 -19.73 10.84 -3.17
N ALA A 99 -19.17 10.19 -4.20
CA ALA A 99 -18.46 8.92 -4.06
C ALA A 99 -17.05 9.05 -3.42
N THR A 100 -16.80 10.10 -2.63
CA THR A 100 -15.48 10.39 -2.04
C THR A 100 -15.07 9.30 -1.06
N THR A 101 -14.03 8.53 -1.39
CA THR A 101 -13.66 7.31 -0.62
C THR A 101 -12.19 6.91 -0.79
N ASN A 102 -11.73 5.88 -0.09
CA ASN A 102 -10.39 5.32 -0.27
C ASN A 102 -10.44 3.95 -0.97
N MET A 103 -9.36 3.61 -1.69
CA MET A 103 -9.17 2.30 -2.30
C MET A 103 -7.75 1.79 -2.06
N LEU A 104 -7.63 0.55 -1.61
CA LEU A 104 -6.37 -0.18 -1.47
C LEU A 104 -6.25 -1.19 -2.60
N LEU A 105 -5.18 -1.08 -3.38
CA LEU A 105 -4.84 -1.99 -4.47
C LEU A 105 -3.55 -2.74 -4.12
N ILE A 106 -3.59 -4.07 -4.19
CA ILE A 106 -2.44 -4.96 -3.95
C ILE A 106 -2.17 -5.76 -5.23
N THR A 107 -0.93 -5.76 -5.69
CA THR A 107 -0.49 -6.45 -6.91
C THR A 107 0.61 -7.46 -6.61
N ASN A 108 1.00 -8.25 -7.61
CA ASN A 108 2.15 -9.15 -7.54
C ASN A 108 3.52 -8.43 -7.39
N LYS A 109 3.57 -7.09 -7.43
CA LYS A 109 4.80 -6.28 -7.26
C LYS A 109 4.71 -5.19 -6.17
N ARG A 110 3.55 -4.55 -6.00
CA ARG A 110 3.40 -3.23 -5.36
C ARG A 110 2.06 -3.10 -4.63
N THR A 111 1.98 -2.10 -3.76
CA THR A 111 0.75 -1.72 -3.05
C THR A 111 0.49 -0.24 -3.31
N TYR A 112 -0.76 0.13 -3.58
CA TYR A 112 -1.16 1.51 -3.89
C TYR A 112 -2.31 1.91 -2.98
N PHE A 113 -2.15 3.04 -2.30
CA PHE A 113 -3.20 3.69 -1.53
C PHE A 113 -3.81 4.79 -2.39
N PHE A 114 -5.07 4.68 -2.75
CA PHE A 114 -5.79 5.69 -3.53
C PHE A 114 -6.78 6.48 -2.68
N GLU A 115 -6.84 7.77 -2.95
CA GLU A 115 -7.92 8.67 -2.54
C GLU A 115 -8.79 8.94 -3.77
N LEU A 116 -10.03 8.46 -3.76
CA LEU A 116 -10.96 8.53 -4.87
C LEU A 116 -11.90 9.73 -4.69
N HIS A 117 -11.99 10.57 -5.72
CA HIS A 117 -12.87 11.72 -5.82
C HIS A 117 -13.82 11.55 -7.00
N ALA A 118 -15.04 12.07 -6.89
CA ALA A 118 -16.00 12.04 -7.99
C ALA A 118 -16.45 13.46 -8.36
N GLU A 119 -16.29 13.82 -9.64
CA GLU A 119 -16.55 15.16 -10.17
C GLU A 119 -17.50 15.10 -11.38
N GLU A 120 -18.27 16.16 -11.59
CA GLU A 120 -19.03 16.37 -12.83
C GLU A 120 -18.21 17.18 -13.85
N VAL A 121 -18.38 16.89 -15.13
CA VAL A 121 -17.86 17.70 -16.24
C VAL A 121 -18.95 17.90 -17.29
N GLN A 122 -19.00 19.11 -17.86
CA GLN A 122 -20.03 19.48 -18.84
C GLN A 122 -19.77 18.87 -20.23
N ASN A 123 -18.56 18.37 -20.51
CA ASN A 123 -18.18 17.88 -21.83
C ASN A 123 -17.01 16.87 -21.75
N ILE A 124 -17.04 15.84 -22.59
CA ILE A 124 -15.97 14.83 -22.78
C ILE A 124 -14.62 15.44 -23.25
N ASN A 125 -14.66 16.68 -23.75
CA ASN A 125 -13.51 17.46 -24.19
C ASN A 125 -12.89 18.35 -23.09
N ASP A 126 -13.36 18.28 -21.84
CA ASP A 126 -12.72 18.98 -20.72
C ASP A 126 -11.26 18.48 -20.53
N SER A 127 -10.32 19.41 -20.36
CA SER A 127 -8.88 19.13 -20.26
C SER A 127 -8.43 18.68 -18.87
N ASN A 128 -9.29 18.79 -17.86
CA ASN A 128 -9.08 18.27 -16.52
C ASN A 128 -9.51 16.80 -16.42
N MET A 129 -10.49 16.39 -17.24
CA MET A 129 -11.07 15.04 -17.21
C MET A 129 -10.00 13.96 -17.39
N ILE A 130 -10.15 12.82 -16.71
CA ILE A 130 -9.16 11.75 -16.69
C ILE A 130 -9.68 10.52 -17.45
N PHE A 131 -9.06 10.23 -18.60
CA PHE A 131 -9.30 9.01 -19.38
C PHE A 131 -8.40 7.86 -18.94
N ASN A 132 -7.11 8.11 -18.68
CA ASN A 132 -6.15 7.09 -18.26
C ASN A 132 -5.05 7.66 -17.37
N VAL A 133 -4.84 7.09 -16.18
CA VAL A 133 -3.69 7.35 -15.31
C VAL A 133 -2.67 6.23 -15.46
N LYS A 134 -1.48 6.56 -15.95
CA LYS A 134 -0.34 5.63 -16.05
C LYS A 134 0.64 5.87 -14.91
N PHE A 135 1.19 4.80 -14.34
CA PHE A 135 2.28 4.91 -13.38
C PHE A 135 3.66 4.89 -14.04
N LEU A 136 4.56 5.72 -13.52
CA LEU A 136 5.98 5.79 -13.84
C LEU A 136 6.77 5.30 -12.62
N TYR A 137 7.76 4.44 -12.85
CA TYR A 137 8.45 3.69 -11.80
C TYR A 137 9.95 4.01 -11.81
N PRO A 138 10.44 4.93 -10.95
CA PRO A 138 11.82 5.43 -11.02
C PRO A 138 12.90 4.35 -10.90
N ASP A 139 12.60 3.27 -10.19
CA ASP A 139 13.58 2.21 -9.95
C ASP A 139 13.69 1.22 -11.12
N ASN A 140 12.66 1.13 -11.98
CA ASN A 140 12.75 0.45 -13.27
C ASN A 140 13.74 1.18 -14.20
N GLU A 141 13.72 2.53 -14.20
CA GLU A 141 14.63 3.36 -15.01
C GLU A 141 16.08 3.26 -14.53
N LYS A 142 16.30 3.30 -13.20
CA LYS A 142 17.64 3.16 -12.58
C LYS A 142 18.29 1.78 -12.84
N SER A 143 17.51 0.74 -13.12
CA SER A 143 18.04 -0.60 -13.41
C SER A 143 18.98 -0.65 -14.62
N ASN A 144 18.94 0.36 -15.51
CA ASN A 144 19.88 0.49 -16.62
C ASN A 144 21.22 1.18 -16.25
N SER A 145 21.37 1.72 -15.02
CA SER A 145 22.53 2.52 -14.62
C SER A 145 22.94 2.30 -13.15
N THR A 146 23.97 1.46 -12.94
CA THR A 146 24.83 1.37 -11.74
C THR A 146 24.17 1.07 -10.37
N ASN A 147 24.18 -0.22 -10.02
CA ASN A 147 24.46 -0.82 -8.70
C ASN A 147 23.88 -0.24 -7.37
N LEU A 148 23.07 -1.10 -6.74
CA LEU A 148 23.17 -1.52 -5.32
C LEU A 148 22.95 -0.51 -4.17
N VAL A 149 21.71 -0.46 -3.66
CA VAL A 149 21.40 -0.68 -2.23
C VAL A 149 20.17 -1.60 -2.15
N SER A 150 20.09 -2.50 -1.17
CA SER A 150 19.07 -3.55 -1.11
C SER A 150 17.65 -3.03 -0.84
N LEU A 151 16.80 -3.08 -1.87
CA LEU A 151 15.37 -3.42 -1.71
C LEU A 151 15.12 -4.94 -1.76
N THR A 152 16.19 -5.72 -2.01
CA THR A 152 16.22 -7.16 -1.86
C THR A 152 16.70 -7.54 -0.46
N SER A 153 15.81 -7.46 0.54
CA SER A 153 15.94 -8.30 1.74
C SER A 153 15.67 -9.74 1.32
N GLU A 154 16.69 -10.40 0.78
CA GLU A 154 16.64 -11.85 0.54
C GLU A 154 16.67 -12.54 1.89
N VAL A 155 15.76 -13.50 2.09
CA VAL A 155 15.82 -14.34 3.28
C VAL A 155 16.98 -15.32 3.12
N ASP A 156 18.14 -14.95 3.65
CA ASP A 156 19.26 -15.86 3.79
C ASP A 156 18.98 -16.85 4.93
N LEU A 157 18.40 -17.99 4.58
CA LEU A 157 18.17 -19.10 5.50
C LEU A 157 19.44 -19.93 5.80
N SER A 158 20.64 -19.51 5.35
CA SER A 158 21.89 -20.18 5.73
C SER A 158 22.36 -19.83 7.16
N HIS A 159 21.86 -18.73 7.71
CA HIS A 159 22.07 -18.29 9.10
C HIS A 159 20.75 -18.31 9.89
N PRO A 160 20.18 -19.50 10.18
CA PRO A 160 18.87 -19.64 10.83
C PRO A 160 18.80 -19.04 12.25
N GLU A 161 19.94 -18.87 12.92
CA GLU A 161 20.06 -18.23 14.24
C GLU A 161 19.60 -16.76 14.28
N ASN A 162 19.51 -16.10 13.12
CA ASN A 162 18.99 -14.73 13.01
C ASN A 162 17.46 -14.66 12.96
N TYR A 163 16.74 -15.79 12.98
CA TYR A 163 15.29 -15.83 12.80
C TYR A 163 14.56 -16.61 13.89
N ASN A 164 13.39 -16.12 14.29
CA ASN A 164 12.46 -16.82 15.16
C ASN A 164 11.52 -17.72 14.36
N PHE A 165 11.62 -19.04 14.53
CA PHE A 165 10.72 -20.03 13.90
C PHE A 165 9.59 -20.53 14.84
N TYR A 166 9.43 -19.98 16.04
CA TYR A 166 8.48 -20.47 17.05
C TYR A 166 7.05 -19.97 16.80
N TYR A 167 6.42 -20.55 15.77
CA TYR A 167 5.06 -20.23 15.34
C TYR A 167 4.14 -21.45 15.34
N THR A 168 2.89 -21.29 15.79
CA THR A 168 1.81 -22.28 15.61
C THR A 168 0.68 -21.74 14.73
N ILE A 169 -0.11 -22.64 14.15
CA ILE A 169 -1.25 -22.30 13.28
C ILE A 169 -2.49 -23.13 13.60
N SER A 170 -3.67 -22.57 13.38
CA SER A 170 -4.95 -23.28 13.52
C SER A 170 -6.00 -22.75 12.53
N GLY A 171 -6.70 -23.64 11.82
CA GLY A 171 -7.77 -23.27 10.89
C GLY A 171 -7.80 -24.09 9.60
N HIS A 172 -8.16 -23.44 8.48
CA HIS A 172 -8.41 -24.09 7.20
C HIS A 172 -7.10 -24.46 6.48
N GLN A 173 -6.80 -25.76 6.38
CA GLN A 173 -5.57 -26.28 5.75
C GLN A 173 -5.32 -25.79 4.31
N GLU A 174 -6.38 -25.44 3.59
CA GLU A 174 -6.34 -25.04 2.17
C GLU A 174 -5.71 -23.65 1.96
N ILE A 175 -5.64 -22.83 3.01
CA ILE A 175 -4.93 -21.54 3.03
C ILE A 175 -3.85 -21.51 4.12
N ALA A 176 -3.48 -22.67 4.66
CA ALA A 176 -2.46 -22.77 5.70
C ALA A 176 -1.06 -22.59 5.08
N PRO A 177 -0.20 -21.75 5.69
CA PRO A 177 1.20 -21.67 5.30
C PRO A 177 1.95 -22.96 5.70
N ILE A 178 3.06 -23.23 5.01
CA ILE A 178 3.95 -24.37 5.24
C ILE A 178 5.17 -24.03 6.09
N LYS A 179 5.48 -22.74 6.26
CA LYS A 179 6.53 -22.22 7.16
C LYS A 179 6.20 -20.77 7.52
N ILE A 180 6.44 -20.39 8.77
CA ILE A 180 6.39 -19.01 9.26
C ILE A 180 7.65 -18.77 10.10
N PHE A 181 8.20 -17.57 10.03
CA PHE A 181 9.26 -17.08 10.92
C PHE A 181 9.32 -15.55 10.88
N ASP A 182 10.05 -14.94 11.82
CA ASP A 182 10.37 -13.51 11.80
C ASP A 182 11.88 -13.25 12.01
N ASP A 183 12.35 -12.06 11.65
CA ASP A 183 13.71 -11.54 11.90
C ASP A 183 13.72 -10.45 13.00
N GLY A 184 12.65 -10.34 13.79
CA GLY A 184 12.41 -9.25 14.74
C GLY A 184 11.70 -8.02 14.15
N ASP A 185 11.82 -7.74 12.84
CA ASP A 185 11.18 -6.61 12.16
C ASP A 185 9.97 -7.04 11.30
N PHE A 186 10.12 -8.10 10.50
CA PHE A 186 9.13 -8.60 9.54
C PHE A 186 8.77 -10.07 9.77
N THR A 187 7.48 -10.42 9.54
CA THR A 187 7.04 -11.83 9.54
C THR A 187 6.99 -12.39 8.11
N TYR A 188 7.70 -13.49 7.88
CA TYR A 188 7.80 -14.19 6.60
C TYR A 188 6.90 -15.43 6.59
N ILE A 189 5.98 -15.51 5.61
CA ILE A 189 4.95 -16.54 5.53
C ILE A 189 5.05 -17.24 4.16
N TYR A 190 5.39 -18.53 4.17
CA TYR A 190 5.48 -19.36 2.96
C TYR A 190 4.22 -20.18 2.72
N PHE A 191 3.66 -20.13 1.52
CA PHE A 191 2.54 -20.96 1.07
C PHE A 191 3.00 -22.13 0.17
N ARG A 192 2.16 -23.16 0.03
CA ARG A 192 2.55 -24.43 -0.63
C ARG A 192 2.62 -24.34 -2.16
N ASP A 193 1.74 -23.56 -2.78
CA ASP A 193 1.49 -23.56 -4.23
C ASP A 193 1.49 -22.13 -4.77
N LYS A 194 1.99 -21.97 -6.01
CA LYS A 194 2.05 -20.72 -6.77
C LYS A 194 0.67 -20.24 -7.23
N ASN A 195 -0.30 -21.15 -7.32
CA ASN A 195 -1.65 -20.86 -7.82
C ASN A 195 -2.68 -20.60 -6.69
N VAL A 196 -2.25 -20.61 -5.42
CA VAL A 196 -3.15 -20.31 -4.29
C VAL A 196 -3.35 -18.80 -4.18
N VAL A 197 -4.61 -18.37 -4.22
CA VAL A 197 -5.00 -16.97 -3.99
C VAL A 197 -4.56 -16.58 -2.58
N MET A 198 -3.74 -15.52 -2.48
CA MET A 198 -3.13 -15.11 -1.23
C MET A 198 -4.19 -14.61 -0.23
N PRO A 199 -4.16 -15.05 1.04
CA PRO A 199 -5.06 -14.54 2.06
C PRO A 199 -4.70 -13.09 2.43
N THR A 200 -5.69 -12.32 2.86
CA THR A 200 -5.45 -11.00 3.49
C THR A 200 -5.01 -11.22 4.94
N VAL A 201 -3.96 -10.50 5.36
CA VAL A 201 -3.40 -10.57 6.72
C VAL A 201 -4.00 -9.50 7.62
N TYR A 202 -4.31 -9.89 8.86
CA TYR A 202 -4.72 -9.00 9.94
C TYR A 202 -3.91 -9.29 11.20
N ILE A 203 -3.64 -8.26 12.00
CA ILE A 203 -3.19 -8.39 13.39
C ILE A 203 -4.42 -8.62 14.28
N VAL A 204 -4.32 -9.52 15.25
CA VAL A 204 -5.39 -9.83 16.22
C VAL A 204 -4.99 -9.36 17.62
N ASP A 205 -5.70 -8.37 18.16
CA ASP A 205 -5.44 -7.85 19.52
C ASP A 205 -5.95 -8.80 20.63
N ASP A 206 -5.66 -8.48 21.89
CA ASP A 206 -6.11 -9.28 23.05
C ASP A 206 -7.64 -9.25 23.26
N ARG A 207 -8.35 -8.31 22.62
CA ARG A 207 -9.82 -8.27 22.56
C ARG A 207 -10.37 -9.08 21.39
N LYS A 208 -9.50 -9.77 20.63
CA LYS A 208 -9.80 -10.53 19.41
C LYS A 208 -10.32 -9.67 18.26
N LYS A 209 -10.04 -8.36 18.28
CA LYS A 209 -10.33 -7.45 17.17
C LYS A 209 -9.22 -7.56 16.13
N GLU A 210 -9.64 -7.58 14.87
CA GLU A 210 -8.74 -7.56 13.71
C GLU A 210 -8.45 -6.13 13.24
N SER A 211 -7.20 -5.88 12.88
CA SER A 211 -6.73 -4.66 12.20
C SER A 211 -5.88 -5.07 10.99
N LEU A 212 -6.00 -4.36 9.87
CA LEU A 212 -5.14 -4.59 8.70
C LEU A 212 -3.67 -4.32 9.03
N VAL A 213 -2.78 -5.08 8.40
CA VAL A 213 -1.32 -4.90 8.44
C VAL A 213 -0.77 -4.87 7.03
N ASN A 214 0.27 -4.07 6.78
CA ASN A 214 0.94 -4.06 5.48
C ASN A 214 1.60 -5.42 5.21
N PHE A 215 1.44 -5.92 3.99
CA PHE A 215 2.17 -7.07 3.50
C PHE A 215 2.45 -6.93 2.00
N ARG A 216 3.50 -7.61 1.53
CA ARG A 216 3.95 -7.67 0.13
C ARG A 216 4.27 -9.11 -0.25
N ILE A 217 4.17 -9.45 -1.53
CA ILE A 217 4.64 -10.75 -2.04
C ILE A 217 6.07 -10.60 -2.57
N SER A 218 6.93 -11.60 -2.34
CA SER A 218 8.32 -11.55 -2.79
C SER A 218 8.44 -11.72 -4.30
N THR A 219 9.04 -10.72 -4.96
CA THR A 219 9.29 -10.71 -6.41
C THR A 219 10.21 -11.84 -6.89
N LYS A 220 11.03 -12.41 -5.99
CA LYS A 220 11.90 -13.58 -6.26
C LYS A 220 11.22 -14.92 -5.96
N ASN A 221 10.19 -14.93 -5.10
CA ASN A 221 9.45 -16.14 -4.73
C ASN A 221 7.97 -15.84 -4.48
N PRO A 222 7.06 -16.10 -5.44
CA PRO A 222 5.64 -15.76 -5.30
C PRO A 222 4.93 -16.52 -4.18
N ASN A 223 5.52 -17.61 -3.64
CA ASN A 223 4.98 -18.31 -2.47
C ASN A 223 5.30 -17.62 -1.13
N LEU A 224 6.21 -16.63 -1.11
CA LEU A 224 6.60 -15.91 0.10
C LEU A 224 5.86 -14.58 0.20
N MET A 225 5.03 -14.46 1.22
CA MET A 225 4.44 -13.23 1.72
C MET A 225 5.30 -12.66 2.85
N ILE A 226 5.59 -11.37 2.82
CA ILE A 226 6.34 -10.64 3.84
C ILE A 226 5.37 -9.64 4.47
N VAL A 227 5.08 -9.82 5.76
CA VAL A 227 4.26 -8.91 6.57
C VAL A 227 5.20 -7.92 7.23
N GLU A 228 4.91 -6.62 7.11
CA GLU A 228 5.81 -5.53 7.50
C GLU A 228 5.77 -5.22 9.01
N GLN A 229 5.57 -6.25 9.82
CA GLN A 229 5.56 -6.21 11.27
C GLN A 229 5.74 -7.63 11.86
N VAL A 230 6.25 -7.72 13.09
CA VAL A 230 6.07 -8.88 13.97
C VAL A 230 4.86 -8.66 14.89
N SER A 231 4.10 -9.72 15.16
CA SER A 231 2.91 -9.71 16.01
C SER A 231 2.79 -11.00 16.83
N LEU A 232 2.23 -10.88 18.04
CA LEU A 232 1.83 -12.00 18.89
C LEU A 232 0.83 -12.94 18.19
N ARG A 233 -0.10 -12.36 17.41
CA ARG A 233 -1.18 -13.07 16.72
C ARG A 233 -1.50 -12.42 15.38
N LEU A 234 -1.71 -13.24 14.35
CA LEU A 234 -2.25 -12.82 13.06
C LEU A 234 -3.45 -13.69 12.68
N SER A 235 -4.31 -13.20 11.78
CA SER A 235 -5.25 -14.02 11.03
C SER A 235 -5.05 -13.84 9.53
N LEU A 236 -5.20 -14.95 8.81
CA LEU A 236 -5.08 -15.07 7.36
C LEU A 236 -6.48 -15.40 6.84
N ARG A 237 -7.10 -14.51 6.06
CA ARG A 237 -8.48 -14.65 5.56
C ARG A 237 -8.54 -14.78 4.06
N LEU A 238 -9.32 -15.74 3.55
CA LEU A 238 -9.67 -15.87 2.14
C LEU A 238 -11.17 -16.21 2.01
N GLY A 239 -11.98 -15.19 1.73
CA GLY A 239 -13.44 -15.32 1.73
C GLY A 239 -13.96 -15.80 3.10
N LYS A 240 -14.55 -17.00 3.14
CA LYS A 240 -15.04 -17.63 4.38
C LYS A 240 -13.96 -18.42 5.14
N LYS A 241 -12.79 -18.66 4.53
CA LYS A 241 -11.70 -19.45 5.12
C LYS A 241 -10.84 -18.57 6.02
N VAL A 242 -10.42 -19.12 7.16
CA VAL A 242 -9.51 -18.46 8.11
C VAL A 242 -8.47 -19.42 8.65
N VAL A 243 -7.24 -18.94 8.79
CA VAL A 243 -6.16 -19.54 9.60
C VAL A 243 -5.66 -18.49 10.58
N TYR A 244 -5.59 -18.85 11.85
CA TYR A 244 -4.93 -18.06 12.89
C TYR A 244 -3.48 -18.50 13.03
N VAL A 245 -2.60 -17.54 13.28
CA VAL A 245 -1.16 -17.69 13.47
C VAL A 245 -0.81 -17.10 14.84
N PHE A 246 0.02 -17.81 15.60
CA PHE A 246 0.48 -17.40 16.93
C PHE A 246 2.01 -17.42 16.96
N ASN A 247 2.62 -16.37 17.51
CA ASN A 247 4.07 -16.30 17.74
C ASN A 247 4.35 -16.68 19.21
N GLU A 248 4.82 -17.91 19.43
CA GLU A 248 5.03 -18.48 20.76
C GLU A 248 6.21 -17.83 21.50
N ALA A 249 7.19 -17.29 20.76
CA ALA A 249 8.30 -16.53 21.33
C ALA A 249 7.86 -15.21 21.99
N LEU A 250 6.67 -14.71 21.65
CA LEU A 250 6.05 -13.54 22.27
C LEU A 250 5.02 -13.89 23.36
N LEU A 251 4.68 -15.18 23.53
CA LEU A 251 3.83 -15.68 24.64
C LEU A 251 4.64 -16.08 25.90
N SER A 252 5.96 -15.96 25.85
CA SER A 252 6.90 -16.47 26.86
C SER A 252 7.68 -15.36 27.61
N LYS A 253 7.12 -14.15 27.65
CA LYS A 253 7.62 -12.97 28.39
C LYS A 253 6.49 -12.33 29.20
#